data_AF-A0A0J1B9S6-F1
#
_entry.id   AF-A0A0J1B9S6-F1
#
_cell.length_a   1.000
_cell.length_b   1.000
_cell.length_c   1.000
_cell.angle_alpha   90.00
_cell.angle_beta   90.00
_cell.angle_gamma   90.00
#
_symmetry.space_group_name_H-M   'P 1'
#
loop_
_entity.id
_entity.type
_entity.pdbx_description
1 polymer ?
#
loop_
_entity_poly.entity_id
_entity_poly.type
_entity_poly.pdbx_seq_one_letter_code
_entity_poly.pdbx_strand_id
1 'polypeptide(L)'
;MNGDPSEFDAQRLYGVMTALVCCNDGDLIDDPACFPCPDDSRAFWMDARDMIAELRRGFDYLACPRFANSIAGKSDQYVATATRMAAQKSAEYKSDFDAAIQDALNSDRIFDLIPASAHAGLRQILAEVNA
;
A
#
# COMPACT_ATOMS: atom_id res chain seq x y z
N MET A 1 5.83 -30.17 -1.96
CA MET A 1 5.87 -29.60 -0.60
C MET A 1 4.49 -29.03 -0.35
N ASN A 2 3.67 -29.73 0.43
CA ASN A 2 2.36 -29.24 0.85
C ASN A 2 2.59 -28.55 2.20
N GLY A 3 2.71 -27.22 2.17
CA GLY A 3 2.73 -26.43 3.39
C GLY A 3 1.36 -26.50 4.06
N ASP A 4 1.35 -26.67 5.37
CA ASP A 4 0.12 -26.66 6.15
C ASP A 4 -0.53 -25.26 6.03
N PRO A 5 -1.81 -25.13 5.65
CA PRO A 5 -2.49 -23.83 5.59
C PRO A 5 -2.46 -23.08 6.94
N SER A 6 -2.25 -23.79 8.05
CA SER A 6 -2.07 -23.19 9.39
C SER A 6 -0.72 -22.49 9.60
N GLU A 7 0.21 -22.56 8.65
CA GLU A 7 1.54 -21.92 8.71
C GLU A 7 1.63 -20.55 8.01
N PHE A 8 0.52 -20.00 7.50
CA PHE A 8 0.56 -18.64 6.97
C PHE A 8 0.67 -17.64 8.12
N ASP A 9 1.91 -17.27 8.47
CA ASP A 9 2.15 -16.16 9.37
C ASP A 9 1.54 -14.86 8.82
N ALA A 10 1.20 -13.94 9.72
CA ALA A 10 0.51 -12.71 9.37
C ALA A 10 1.30 -11.87 8.35
N GLN A 11 2.63 -11.92 8.37
CA GLN A 11 3.47 -11.20 7.42
C GLN A 11 3.31 -11.73 6.00
N ARG A 12 3.25 -13.06 5.84
CA ARG A 12 2.99 -13.70 4.56
C ARG A 12 1.59 -13.40 4.05
N LEU A 13 0.58 -13.41 4.92
CA LEU A 13 -0.78 -12.99 4.57
C LEU A 13 -0.82 -11.53 4.13
N TYR A 14 -0.11 -10.63 4.80
CA TYR A 14 0.02 -9.23 4.38
C TYR A 14 0.65 -9.11 2.99
N GLY A 15 1.72 -9.86 2.72
CA GLY A 15 2.36 -9.92 1.40
C GLY A 15 1.40 -10.38 0.30
N VAL A 16 0.61 -11.44 0.56
CA VAL A 16 -0.39 -11.94 -0.39
C VAL A 16 -1.51 -10.91 -0.61
N MET A 17 -2.07 -10.36 0.47
CA MET A 17 -3.16 -9.38 0.40
C MET A 17 -2.74 -8.12 -0.37
N THR A 18 -1.55 -7.57 -0.09
CA THR A 18 -1.04 -6.41 -0.83
C THR A 18 -0.81 -6.74 -2.31
N ALA A 19 -0.27 -7.92 -2.64
CA ALA A 19 -0.08 -8.34 -4.03
C ALA A 19 -1.41 -8.46 -4.78
N LEU A 20 -2.44 -9.06 -4.17
CA LEU A 20 -3.79 -9.17 -4.72
C LEU A 20 -4.40 -7.79 -5.00
N VAL A 21 -4.33 -6.87 -4.03
CA VAL A 21 -4.83 -5.50 -4.21
C VAL A 21 -4.07 -4.76 -5.32
N CYS A 22 -2.76 -4.96 -5.45
CA CYS A 22 -1.96 -4.35 -6.52
C CYS A 22 -2.32 -4.90 -7.91
N CYS A 23 -2.75 -6.15 -8.01
CA CYS A 23 -3.24 -6.75 -9.25
C CYS A 23 -4.72 -6.46 -9.56
N ASN A 24 -5.43 -5.75 -8.68
CA ASN A 24 -6.89 -5.55 -8.70
C ASN A 24 -7.72 -6.81 -8.42
N ASP A 25 -7.13 -7.82 -7.80
CA ASP A 25 -7.77 -9.10 -7.42
C ASP A 25 -8.04 -9.15 -5.91
N GLY A 26 -8.30 -8.00 -5.29
CA GLY A 26 -8.52 -7.91 -3.83
C GLY A 26 -9.78 -8.64 -3.36
N ASP A 27 -10.75 -8.86 -4.23
CA ASP A 27 -11.95 -9.66 -3.97
C ASP A 27 -11.62 -11.13 -3.68
N LEU A 28 -10.50 -11.66 -4.17
CA LEU A 28 -10.04 -13.02 -3.83
C LEU A 28 -9.75 -13.21 -2.35
N ILE A 29 -9.61 -12.13 -1.58
CA ILE A 29 -9.48 -12.20 -0.12
C ILE A 29 -10.79 -12.68 0.52
N ASP A 30 -11.95 -12.54 -0.15
CA ASP A 30 -13.24 -13.02 0.34
C ASP A 30 -13.41 -14.54 0.20
N ASP A 31 -12.55 -15.22 -0.57
CA ASP A 31 -12.52 -16.67 -0.71
C ASP A 31 -11.46 -17.31 0.22
N PRO A 32 -11.84 -18.13 1.21
CA PRO A 32 -10.89 -18.83 2.08
C PRO A 32 -9.92 -19.77 1.34
N ALA A 33 -10.26 -20.24 0.14
CA ALA A 33 -9.38 -21.06 -0.69
C ALA A 33 -8.23 -20.23 -1.30
N CYS A 34 -8.47 -18.95 -1.58
CA CYS A 34 -7.49 -18.02 -2.14
C CYS A 34 -6.72 -17.27 -1.05
N PHE A 35 -7.36 -17.01 0.09
CA PHE A 35 -6.76 -16.32 1.23
C PHE A 35 -7.06 -17.08 2.53
N PRO A 36 -6.21 -18.06 2.89
CA PRO A 36 -6.44 -18.95 4.04
C PRO A 36 -6.02 -18.27 5.35
N CYS A 37 -6.77 -17.26 5.78
CA CYS A 37 -6.60 -16.66 7.11
C CYS A 37 -7.54 -17.32 8.15
N PRO A 38 -7.17 -17.29 9.44
CA PRO A 38 -8.07 -17.70 10.53
C PRO A 38 -9.39 -16.91 10.53
N ASP A 39 -10.51 -17.59 10.81
CA ASP A 39 -11.87 -17.02 10.79
C ASP A 39 -12.03 -15.80 11.72
N ASP A 40 -11.37 -15.82 12.89
CA ASP A 40 -11.36 -14.74 13.87
C ASP A 40 -10.60 -13.50 13.38
N SER A 41 -9.59 -13.67 12.53
CA SER A 41 -8.84 -12.60 11.88
C SER A 41 -9.45 -12.10 10.57
N ARG A 42 -10.51 -12.76 10.06
CA ARG A 42 -11.08 -12.49 8.74
C ARG A 42 -11.52 -11.04 8.57
N ALA A 43 -12.21 -10.49 9.57
CA ALA A 43 -12.68 -9.11 9.55
C ALA A 43 -11.51 -8.11 9.44
N PHE A 44 -10.44 -8.34 10.19
CA PHE A 44 -9.22 -7.53 10.12
C PHE A 44 -8.63 -7.51 8.70
N TRP A 45 -8.52 -8.68 8.05
CA TRP A 45 -7.96 -8.76 6.70
C TRP A 45 -8.83 -8.09 5.64
N MET A 46 -10.16 -8.14 5.78
CA MET A 46 -11.08 -7.43 4.90
C MET A 46 -10.96 -5.91 5.07
N ASP A 47 -10.90 -5.42 6.31
CA ASP A 47 -10.72 -3.99 6.60
C ASP A 47 -9.36 -3.49 6.09
N ALA A 48 -8.29 -4.27 6.29
CA ALA A 48 -6.95 -3.97 5.80
C ALA A 48 -6.91 -3.90 4.26
N ARG A 49 -7.54 -4.87 3.58
CA ARG A 49 -7.71 -4.86 2.13
C ARG A 49 -8.39 -3.58 1.67
N ASP A 50 -9.54 -3.24 2.25
CA ASP A 50 -10.35 -2.12 1.80
C ASP A 50 -9.61 -0.79 1.98
N MET A 51 -8.93 -0.62 3.10
CA MET A 51 -8.07 0.54 3.35
C MET A 51 -6.94 0.65 2.32
N ILE A 52 -6.23 -0.46 2.06
CA ILE A 52 -5.11 -0.44 1.10
C ILE A 52 -5.61 -0.23 -0.33
N ALA A 53 -6.76 -0.82 -0.69
CA ALA A 53 -7.40 -0.62 -1.98
C ALA A 53 -7.84 0.83 -2.17
N GLU A 54 -8.35 1.49 -1.13
CA GLU A 54 -8.70 2.91 -1.14
C GLU A 54 -7.45 3.79 -1.32
N LEU A 55 -6.39 3.54 -0.54
CA LEU A 55 -5.11 4.25 -0.68
C LEU A 55 -4.55 4.11 -2.08
N ARG A 56 -4.58 2.89 -2.62
CA ARG A 56 -4.14 2.64 -3.98
C ARG A 56 -5.04 3.37 -4.97
N ARG A 57 -6.37 3.27 -4.89
CA ARG A 57 -7.27 3.95 -5.83
C ARG A 57 -7.10 5.47 -5.82
N GLY A 58 -6.88 6.05 -4.64
CA GLY A 58 -6.71 7.49 -4.43
C GLY A 58 -5.28 8.02 -4.64
N PHE A 59 -4.30 7.15 -4.91
CA PHE A 59 -2.91 7.59 -5.05
C PHE A 59 -2.72 8.52 -6.26
N ASP A 60 -2.34 9.76 -5.95
CA ASP A 60 -1.84 10.75 -6.90
C ASP A 60 -0.47 11.25 -6.42
N TYR A 61 0.56 10.99 -7.22
CA TYR A 61 1.93 11.40 -6.90
C TYR A 61 2.06 12.93 -6.78
N LEU A 62 1.32 13.71 -7.57
CA LEU A 62 1.41 15.17 -7.50
C LEU A 62 0.81 15.74 -6.21
N ALA A 63 -0.08 15.00 -5.56
CA ALA A 63 -0.73 15.37 -4.31
C ALA A 63 -0.02 14.79 -3.07
N CYS A 64 1.01 13.94 -3.24
CA CYS A 64 1.63 13.25 -2.12
C CYS A 64 2.69 14.11 -1.40
N PRO A 65 2.97 13.84 -0.10
CA PRO A 65 3.99 14.56 0.65
C PRO A 65 5.37 14.57 -0.01
N ARG A 66 5.78 13.45 -0.62
CA ARG A 66 7.07 13.32 -1.30
C ARG A 66 7.24 14.32 -2.44
N PHE A 67 6.22 14.50 -3.29
CA PHE A 67 6.29 15.47 -4.37
C PHE A 67 6.30 16.89 -3.83
N ALA A 68 5.40 17.21 -2.89
CA ALA A 68 5.36 18.52 -2.24
C ALA A 68 6.70 18.92 -1.63
N ASN A 69 7.37 17.99 -0.93
CA ASN A 69 8.70 18.20 -0.35
C ASN A 69 9.78 18.39 -1.42
N SER A 70 9.68 17.71 -2.57
CA SER A 70 10.67 17.81 -3.64
C SER A 70 10.69 19.19 -4.34
N ILE A 71 9.54 19.87 -4.37
CA ILE A 71 9.37 21.18 -5.02
C ILE A 71 9.41 22.36 -4.04
N ALA A 72 9.37 22.10 -2.74
CA ALA A 72 9.39 23.13 -1.71
C ALA A 72 10.61 24.04 -1.86
N GLY A 73 10.37 25.35 -1.93
CA GLY A 73 11.41 26.38 -2.08
C GLY A 73 12.14 26.39 -3.43
N LYS A 74 11.65 25.67 -4.44
CA LYS A 74 12.19 25.69 -5.80
C LYS A 74 11.58 26.82 -6.64
N SER A 75 12.24 27.18 -7.74
CA SER A 75 11.72 28.19 -8.67
C SER A 75 10.52 27.68 -9.45
N ASP A 76 9.63 28.57 -9.88
CA ASP A 76 8.43 28.24 -10.65
C ASP A 76 8.74 27.41 -11.90
N GLN A 77 9.85 27.72 -12.58
CA GLN A 77 10.30 26.97 -13.75
C GLN A 77 10.67 25.52 -13.42
N TYR A 78 11.31 25.30 -12.27
CA TYR A 78 11.60 23.96 -11.78
C TYR A 78 10.30 23.21 -11.45
N VAL A 79 9.38 23.86 -10.72
CA VAL A 79 8.08 23.27 -10.34
C VAL A 79 7.28 22.85 -11.58
N ALA A 80 7.19 23.72 -12.57
CA ALA A 80 6.49 23.44 -13.84
C ALA A 80 7.12 22.26 -14.58
N THR A 81 8.45 22.18 -14.59
CA THR A 81 9.18 21.06 -15.23
C THR A 81 8.95 19.76 -14.49
N ALA A 82 9.09 19.75 -13.16
CA ALA A 82 8.89 18.58 -12.32
C ALA A 82 7.46 18.04 -12.42
N THR A 83 6.46 18.92 -12.38
CA THR A 83 5.04 18.55 -12.55
C THR A 83 4.77 17.87 -13.89
N ARG A 84 5.30 18.46 -14.98
CA ARG A 84 5.17 17.89 -16.34
C ARG A 84 5.84 16.53 -16.46
N MET A 85 7.05 16.38 -15.92
CA MET A 85 7.76 15.10 -15.91
C MET A 85 7.03 14.06 -15.07
N ALA A 86 6.47 14.48 -13.94
CA ALA A 86 5.78 13.57 -13.04
C ALA A 86 4.51 12.99 -13.69
N ALA A 87 3.75 13.82 -14.40
CA ALA A 87 2.59 13.37 -15.17
C ALA A 87 2.94 12.32 -16.25
N GLN A 88 4.14 12.40 -16.85
CA GLN A 88 4.62 11.42 -17.84
C GLN A 88 5.05 10.08 -17.22
N LYS A 89 5.29 10.05 -15.91
CA LYS A 89 5.81 8.91 -15.15
C LYS A 89 4.77 8.32 -14.19
N SER A 90 3.48 8.58 -14.42
CA SER A 90 2.40 8.14 -13.53
C SER A 90 2.43 6.63 -13.25
N ALA A 91 2.66 5.81 -14.29
CA ALA A 91 2.79 4.35 -14.14
C ALA A 91 4.00 3.95 -13.29
N GLU A 92 5.14 4.65 -13.44
CA GLU A 92 6.34 4.39 -12.63
C GLU A 92 6.07 4.71 -11.15
N TYR A 93 5.45 5.85 -10.85
CA TYR A 93 5.11 6.20 -9.47
C TYR A 93 4.05 5.28 -8.88
N LYS A 94 3.13 4.79 -9.71
CA LYS A 94 2.16 3.79 -9.29
C LYS A 94 2.85 2.49 -8.88
N SER A 95 3.82 2.05 -9.67
CA SER A 95 4.65 0.89 -9.34
C SER A 95 5.51 1.13 -8.09
N ASP A 96 6.03 2.34 -7.88
CA ASP A 96 6.80 2.67 -6.66
C ASP A 96 5.91 2.67 -5.41
N PHE A 97 4.67 3.15 -5.53
CA PHE A 97 3.64 3.02 -4.49
C PHE A 97 3.34 1.55 -4.18
N ASP A 98 3.09 0.73 -5.20
CA ASP A 98 2.78 -0.69 -5.05
C ASP A 98 3.95 -1.44 -4.36
N ALA A 99 5.19 -1.09 -4.70
CA ALA A 99 6.37 -1.62 -4.02
C ALA A 99 6.51 -1.10 -2.57
N ALA A 100 6.18 0.17 -2.30
CA ALA A 100 6.27 0.74 -0.96
C ALA A 100 5.23 0.14 0.01
N ILE A 101 4.01 -0.15 -0.46
CA ILE A 101 2.99 -0.76 0.39
C ILE A 101 3.32 -2.23 0.69
N GLN A 102 3.90 -2.97 -0.27
CA GLN A 102 4.37 -4.34 -0.07
C GLN A 102 5.54 -4.41 0.92
N ASP A 103 6.40 -3.39 0.97
CA ASP A 103 7.54 -3.30 1.88
C ASP A 103 7.23 -2.56 3.20
N ALA A 104 5.97 -2.21 3.46
CA ALA A 104 5.60 -1.36 4.59
C ALA A 104 5.90 -1.96 5.97
N LEU A 105 6.08 -3.27 6.07
CA LEU A 105 6.51 -3.95 7.30
C LEU A 105 7.99 -3.67 7.64
N ASN A 106 8.81 -3.35 6.64
CA ASN A 106 10.26 -3.14 6.81
C ASN A 106 10.67 -1.68 6.60
N SER A 107 9.76 -0.82 6.13
CA SER A 107 10.09 0.52 5.66
C SER A 107 8.94 1.51 5.85
N ASP A 108 9.25 2.69 6.40
CA ASP A 108 8.30 3.79 6.53
C ASP A 108 8.07 4.56 5.20
N ARG A 109 8.70 4.16 4.09
CA ARG A 109 8.65 4.89 2.81
C ARG A 109 7.23 5.14 2.30
N ILE A 110 6.30 4.24 2.59
CA ILE A 110 4.89 4.39 2.21
C ILE A 110 4.26 5.66 2.81
N PHE A 111 4.70 6.10 4.00
CA PHE A 111 4.17 7.29 4.68
C PHE A 111 4.58 8.61 4.00
N ASP A 112 5.56 8.59 3.09
CA ASP A 112 5.87 9.74 2.23
C ASP A 112 4.94 9.81 1.00
N LEU A 113 4.22 8.73 0.72
CA LEU A 113 3.41 8.56 -0.50
C LEU A 113 1.90 8.65 -0.25
N ILE A 114 1.46 8.58 1.01
CA ILE A 114 0.04 8.63 1.41
C ILE A 114 -0.26 9.92 2.18
N PRO A 115 -1.54 10.34 2.27
CA PRO A 115 -1.92 11.46 3.11
C PRO A 115 -1.76 11.13 4.61
N ALA A 116 -1.39 12.15 5.39
CA ALA A 116 -1.21 12.03 6.84
C ALA A 116 -2.45 11.47 7.58
N SER A 117 -3.66 11.72 7.06
CA SER A 117 -4.92 11.18 7.60
C SER A 117 -4.98 9.66 7.59
N ALA A 118 -4.25 8.98 6.71
CA ALA A 118 -4.23 7.52 6.62
C ALA A 118 -3.12 6.87 7.46
N HIS A 119 -2.19 7.65 8.02
CA HIS A 119 -1.03 7.12 8.73
C HIS A 119 -1.41 6.25 9.92
N ALA A 120 -2.40 6.71 10.71
CA ALA A 120 -2.82 6.01 11.92
C ALA A 120 -3.38 4.62 11.60
N GLY A 121 -4.28 4.50 10.62
CA GLY A 121 -4.87 3.21 10.26
C GLY A 121 -3.86 2.26 9.63
N LEU A 122 -2.96 2.75 8.76
CA LEU A 122 -1.90 1.88 8.22
C LEU A 122 -0.94 1.41 9.33
N ARG A 123 -0.56 2.29 10.27
CA ARG A 123 0.27 1.87 11.41
C ARG A 123 -0.42 0.84 12.29
N GLN A 124 -1.73 0.94 12.48
CA GLN A 124 -2.50 -0.07 13.21
C GLN A 124 -2.48 -1.43 12.51
N ILE A 125 -2.68 -1.47 11.18
CA ILE A 125 -2.58 -2.70 10.39
C ILE A 125 -1.18 -3.33 10.55
N LEU A 126 -0.12 -2.53 10.37
CA LEU A 126 1.26 -3.02 10.46
C LEU A 126 1.64 -3.47 11.88
N ALA A 127 1.06 -2.86 12.92
CA ALA A 127 1.27 -3.29 14.30
C ALA A 127 0.61 -4.64 14.57
N GLU A 128 -0.63 -4.84 14.11
CA GLU A 128 -1.36 -6.12 14.26
C GLU A 128 -0.64 -7.26 13.52
N VAL A 129 -0.09 -6.99 12.33
CA VAL A 129 0.68 -7.99 11.56
C VAL A 129 2.00 -8.37 12.23
N ASN A 130 2.59 -7.50 13.04
CA ASN A 130 3.85 -7.74 13.75
C ASN A 130 3.69 -8.22 15.20
N ALA A 131 2.46 -8.29 15.71
CA ALA A 131 2.15 -8.74 17.07
C ALA A 131 2.32 -10.26 17.22
#